data_AF-A0A2G2WTU9-F1
#
_entry.id   AF-A0A2G2WTU9-F1
#
_cell.length_a   1.000
_cell.length_b   1.000
_cell.length_c   1.000
_cell.angle_alpha   90.00
_cell.angle_beta   90.00
_cell.angle_gamma   90.00
#
_symmetry.space_group_name_H-M   'P 1'
#
loop_
_entity.id
_entity.type
_entity.pdbx_description
1 polymer ?
#
loop_
_entity_poly.entity_id
_entity_poly.type
_entity_poly.pdbx_seq_one_letter_code
_entity_poly.pdbx_strand_id
1 'polypeptide(L)'
;MHSSSISLCVPPPNSSLLNKSHKKCLDKLPFAPLNSQLCGLRNEVLRFSFTRFKRCEQHRVRKFVRNNVVSGLVAENGNAPTLFDYDLVIIGAGVGGHGAALHAVEKGLKTAIIEGDVIGGTCVNRGCVPSKALLAVSGRMRELKNEHHLKALGLQVSAAGYDRQAVADHANNLASKIRNNLTNSLKALGVDILTGVGTIMGTQRVKYGKVGFPDNEVTARDIIIATGSVPFVPRGIEVDGKTVITSDHALKLEFVPEWIAIVGSGYIGLEFSDVYTALGSEVVSPLFHFFSAIYFFKTAVL
;
A
#
# COMPACT_ATOMS: atom_id res chain seq x y z
N MET A 1 18.52 8.29 -63.46
CA MET A 1 18.22 9.53 -64.21
C MET A 1 17.26 10.35 -63.36
N HIS A 2 17.57 11.64 -63.14
CA HIS A 2 16.82 12.68 -62.39
C HIS A 2 16.37 12.29 -60.96
N SER A 3 16.84 12.88 -59.85
CA SER A 3 17.53 14.15 -59.53
C SER A 3 16.67 15.41 -59.51
N SER A 4 16.35 15.89 -58.29
CA SER A 4 16.16 17.28 -57.80
C SER A 4 15.72 17.16 -56.32
N SER A 5 16.39 17.59 -55.24
CA SER A 5 17.38 18.66 -54.98
C SER A 5 16.80 20.09 -54.96
N ILE A 6 16.79 20.73 -53.80
CA ILE A 6 17.23 22.12 -53.52
C ILE A 6 17.36 22.29 -51.98
N SER A 7 18.14 23.27 -51.49
CA SER A 7 18.86 23.11 -50.21
C SER A 7 19.28 24.41 -49.49
N LEU A 8 19.19 24.42 -48.14
CA LEU A 8 19.87 25.34 -47.18
C LEU A 8 19.42 26.84 -47.23
N CYS A 9 19.54 27.68 -46.19
CA CYS A 9 20.79 28.09 -45.52
C CYS A 9 20.63 28.98 -44.24
N VAL A 10 21.77 29.32 -43.59
CA VAL A 10 21.99 30.04 -42.29
C VAL A 10 23.51 30.40 -42.13
N PRO A 11 24.04 31.10 -41.08
CA PRO A 11 23.40 31.81 -39.94
C PRO A 11 23.70 33.35 -39.74
N PRO A 12 24.78 33.89 -39.07
CA PRO A 12 24.79 35.26 -38.49
C PRO A 12 25.90 36.21 -39.03
N PRO A 13 26.12 37.44 -38.47
CA PRO A 13 27.29 37.63 -37.56
C PRO A 13 27.27 38.82 -36.53
N ASN A 14 27.95 38.61 -35.38
CA ASN A 14 28.86 39.54 -34.64
C ASN A 14 28.35 40.86 -33.96
N SER A 15 29.00 41.46 -32.92
CA SER A 15 30.34 41.25 -32.28
C SER A 15 30.46 41.69 -30.79
N SER A 16 31.57 41.26 -30.18
CA SER A 16 32.26 41.48 -28.87
C SER A 16 32.39 42.94 -28.29
N LEU A 17 32.86 43.22 -27.04
CA LEU A 17 34.22 43.02 -26.44
C LEU A 17 34.35 43.33 -24.91
N LEU A 18 35.30 42.64 -24.23
CA LEU A 18 36.25 43.05 -23.13
C LEU A 18 35.73 43.73 -21.80
N ASN A 19 36.32 43.58 -20.60
CA ASN A 19 37.76 43.56 -20.21
C ASN A 19 38.03 43.06 -18.75
N LYS A 20 39.21 42.42 -18.50
CA LYS A 20 40.18 42.43 -17.34
C LYS A 20 39.76 42.83 -15.88
N SER A 21 40.38 42.36 -14.76
CA SER A 21 41.45 41.37 -14.47
C SER A 21 41.74 41.17 -12.94
N HIS A 22 42.46 40.07 -12.57
CA HIS A 22 43.18 39.78 -11.29
C HIS A 22 42.35 39.51 -9.99
N LYS A 23 42.74 38.65 -9.02
CA LYS A 23 43.96 37.82 -8.78
C LYS A 23 43.63 36.63 -7.81
N LYS A 24 44.17 35.42 -8.07
CA LYS A 24 44.72 34.35 -7.17
C LYS A 24 44.14 34.14 -5.74
N CYS A 25 43.99 32.92 -5.17
CA CYS A 25 44.71 31.63 -5.36
C CYS A 25 43.96 30.41 -4.72
N LEU A 26 44.16 29.19 -5.27
CA LEU A 26 44.19 27.83 -4.66
C LEU A 26 43.01 27.34 -3.74
N ASP A 27 42.59 26.05 -3.74
CA ASP A 27 42.98 24.86 -4.52
C ASP A 27 41.93 23.71 -4.43
N LYS A 28 41.99 22.75 -5.38
CA LYS A 28 41.52 21.33 -5.32
C LYS A 28 40.01 20.94 -5.40
N LEU A 29 39.69 20.40 -6.60
CA LEU A 29 38.84 19.24 -6.99
C LEU A 29 38.54 18.15 -5.90
N PRO A 30 37.45 17.32 -6.00
CA PRO A 30 37.18 16.50 -7.20
C PRO A 30 35.73 16.07 -7.60
N PHE A 31 35.62 15.70 -8.89
CA PHE A 31 34.86 14.61 -9.56
C PHE A 31 33.37 14.31 -9.28
N ALA A 32 32.65 14.04 -10.38
CA ALA A 32 31.33 13.39 -10.45
C ALA A 32 31.46 11.89 -10.82
N PRO A 33 30.36 11.11 -10.74
CA PRO A 33 30.20 9.89 -11.52
C PRO A 33 28.93 9.84 -12.40
N LEU A 34 28.98 8.98 -13.42
CA LEU A 34 27.92 8.70 -14.42
C LEU A 34 27.08 7.46 -14.07
N ASN A 35 25.97 7.27 -14.79
CA ASN A 35 25.13 6.06 -14.84
C ASN A 35 25.86 4.77 -15.24
N SER A 36 25.37 3.61 -14.75
CA SER A 36 25.22 2.37 -15.54
C SER A 36 24.23 1.36 -14.92
N GLN A 37 23.77 0.39 -15.70
CA GLN A 37 22.58 -0.45 -15.47
C GLN A 37 22.85 -1.89 -14.97
N LEU A 38 21.75 -2.61 -14.71
CA LEU A 38 21.61 -4.02 -14.32
C LEU A 38 22.41 -5.07 -15.15
N CYS A 39 22.91 -6.10 -14.45
CA CYS A 39 22.70 -7.56 -14.63
C CYS A 39 23.41 -8.27 -13.45
N GLY A 40 23.18 -9.50 -12.98
CA GLY A 40 22.46 -10.70 -13.44
C GLY A 40 23.01 -11.90 -12.64
N LEU A 41 22.13 -12.81 -12.21
CA LEU A 41 22.36 -14.00 -11.33
C LEU A 41 23.68 -14.80 -11.45
N ARG A 42 24.22 -15.28 -10.30
CA ARG A 42 24.51 -16.72 -10.06
C ARG A 42 24.88 -17.08 -8.60
N ASN A 43 24.57 -18.32 -8.22
CA ASN A 43 24.96 -18.98 -6.96
C ASN A 43 26.42 -19.46 -6.98
N GLU A 44 27.06 -19.57 -5.82
CA GLU A 44 28.08 -20.58 -5.51
C GLU A 44 28.09 -20.86 -3.99
N VAL A 45 28.49 -22.06 -3.60
CA VAL A 45 28.41 -22.59 -2.23
C VAL A 45 29.83 -22.73 -1.66
N LEU A 46 30.10 -22.14 -0.49
CA LEU A 46 31.32 -22.47 0.26
C LEU A 46 31.02 -22.96 1.67
N ARG A 47 31.41 -24.23 1.90
CA ARG A 47 31.52 -24.85 3.22
C ARG A 47 32.51 -24.08 4.08
N PHE A 48 32.21 -23.90 5.35
CA PHE A 48 33.25 -23.78 6.38
C PHE A 48 33.06 -24.85 7.46
N SER A 49 34.17 -25.53 7.79
CA SER A 49 34.19 -26.68 8.68
C SER A 49 34.37 -26.28 10.14
N PHE A 50 33.87 -27.13 11.04
CA PHE A 50 33.96 -26.96 12.50
C PHE A 50 35.41 -26.99 13.02
N THR A 51 35.74 -26.06 13.91
CA THR A 51 36.85 -26.22 14.88
C THR A 51 36.41 -25.88 16.31
N ARG A 52 35.84 -26.88 16.97
CA ARG A 52 36.06 -27.25 18.39
C ARG A 52 36.15 -26.10 19.42
N PHE A 53 35.00 -25.65 19.91
CA PHE A 53 34.89 -24.79 21.09
C PHE A 53 35.42 -25.49 22.36
N LYS A 54 36.29 -24.83 23.14
CA LYS A 54 36.65 -25.26 24.51
C LYS A 54 35.90 -24.41 25.55
N ARG A 55 35.37 -25.09 26.55
CA ARG A 55 34.65 -24.55 27.71
C ARG A 55 35.65 -23.97 28.72
N CYS A 56 35.36 -22.80 29.30
CA CYS A 56 35.97 -22.32 30.54
C CYS A 56 34.94 -21.48 31.34
N GLU A 57 35.15 -21.32 32.64
CA GLU A 57 34.08 -21.12 33.62
C GLU A 57 33.80 -19.66 34.05
N GLN A 58 32.76 -19.55 34.87
CA GLN A 58 32.18 -18.33 35.43
C GLN A 58 33.17 -17.49 36.23
N HIS A 59 33.17 -16.16 36.02
CA HIS A 59 33.75 -15.21 36.98
C HIS A 59 32.78 -14.06 37.34
N ARG A 60 32.23 -14.21 38.55
CA ARG A 60 31.66 -13.22 39.48
C ARG A 60 31.83 -11.73 39.11
N VAL A 61 30.75 -11.09 38.66
CA VAL A 61 30.68 -9.62 38.44
C VAL A 61 30.76 -8.87 39.77
N ARG A 62 31.74 -7.97 39.92
CA ARG A 62 31.77 -6.97 41.01
C ARG A 62 30.99 -5.73 40.61
N LYS A 63 30.03 -5.28 41.43
CA LYS A 63 29.39 -3.96 41.31
C LYS A 63 30.46 -2.87 41.38
N PHE A 64 30.49 -1.97 40.40
CA PHE A 64 31.24 -0.72 40.47
C PHE A 64 30.24 0.44 40.45
N VAL A 65 29.98 1.02 41.62
CA VAL A 65 29.12 2.21 41.75
C VAL A 65 29.97 3.43 41.43
N ARG A 66 29.62 4.16 40.37
CA ARG A 66 30.19 5.47 40.06
C ARG A 66 29.14 6.55 40.36
N ASN A 67 29.32 7.24 41.47
CA ASN A 67 28.66 8.52 41.71
C ASN A 67 29.34 9.57 40.81
N ASN A 68 28.66 10.02 39.77
CA ASN A 68 29.02 11.25 39.07
C ASN A 68 27.97 12.31 39.40
N VAL A 69 28.35 13.25 40.27
CA VAL A 69 27.63 14.51 40.42
C VAL A 69 27.94 15.36 39.19
N VAL A 70 26.91 15.78 38.46
CA VAL A 70 27.01 16.82 37.42
C VAL A 70 26.08 17.94 37.83
N SER A 71 26.63 19.15 37.95
CA SER A 71 25.90 20.37 38.30
C SER A 71 25.99 21.37 37.15
N GLY A 72 24.90 22.09 36.92
CA GLY A 72 24.86 23.29 36.08
C GLY A 72 24.82 23.06 34.57
N LEU A 73 23.64 23.25 33.96
CA LEU A 73 23.24 24.58 33.47
C LEU A 73 21.82 24.49 32.87
N VAL A 74 20.89 25.30 33.41
CA VAL A 74 19.56 25.46 32.83
C VAL A 74 19.69 26.40 31.63
N ALA A 75 19.58 25.85 30.42
CA ALA A 75 19.38 26.64 29.22
C ALA A 75 17.87 26.92 29.09
N GLU A 76 17.43 28.09 29.55
CA GLU A 76 16.08 28.59 29.24
C GLU A 76 15.99 28.96 27.75
N ASN A 77 15.59 28.00 26.92
CA ASN A 77 15.04 28.28 25.60
C ASN A 77 13.52 28.26 25.70
N GLY A 78 12.93 29.45 25.79
CA GLY A 78 11.50 29.68 26.00
C GLY A 78 10.62 29.36 24.79
N ASN A 79 10.56 28.10 24.36
CA ASN A 79 9.33 27.57 23.80
C ASN A 79 8.44 27.16 24.98
N ALA A 80 7.34 27.87 25.18
CA ALA A 80 6.26 27.35 26.01
C ALA A 80 5.87 25.97 25.46
N PRO A 81 5.70 24.93 26.31
CA PRO A 81 5.15 23.68 25.83
C PRO A 81 3.69 23.95 25.46
N THR A 82 3.43 24.19 24.18
CA THR A 82 2.11 24.06 23.60
C THR A 82 1.71 22.61 23.83
N LEU A 83 0.95 22.38 24.90
CA LEU A 83 0.61 21.07 25.41
C LEU A 83 -0.43 20.44 24.49
N PHE A 84 0.04 19.95 23.34
CA PHE A 84 -0.77 19.19 22.42
C PHE A 84 -1.24 17.91 23.09
N ASP A 85 -2.46 17.49 22.78
CA ASP A 85 -2.99 16.20 23.24
C ASP A 85 -2.12 15.05 22.69
N TYR A 86 -1.54 15.23 21.50
CA TYR A 86 -0.67 14.26 20.84
C TYR A 86 0.56 14.89 20.20
N ASP A 87 1.65 14.13 20.10
CA ASP A 87 2.77 14.45 19.22
C ASP A 87 2.35 14.33 17.74
N LEU A 88 1.54 13.31 17.43
CA LEU A 88 1.10 12.99 16.08
C LEU A 88 -0.36 12.50 16.07
N VAL A 89 -1.17 13.08 15.19
CA VAL A 89 -2.50 12.54 14.81
C VAL A 89 -2.47 12.05 13.37
N ILE A 90 -2.95 10.82 13.15
CA ILE A 90 -3.05 10.20 11.83
C ILE A 90 -4.54 10.08 11.47
N ILE A 91 -4.95 10.63 10.33
CA ILE A 91 -6.33 10.55 9.84
C ILE A 91 -6.45 9.42 8.81
N GLY A 92 -7.07 8.31 9.19
CA GLY A 92 -7.26 7.09 8.40
C GLY A 92 -6.36 5.94 8.89
N ALA A 93 -6.97 4.81 9.24
CA ALA A 93 -6.30 3.59 9.70
C ALA A 93 -6.15 2.52 8.62
N GLY A 94 -6.03 2.93 7.35
CA GLY A 94 -5.53 2.08 6.28
C GLY A 94 -4.09 1.61 6.54
N VAL A 95 -3.58 0.68 5.72
CA VAL A 95 -2.21 0.13 5.89
C VAL A 95 -1.10 1.19 5.98
N GLY A 96 -1.24 2.32 5.29
CA GLY A 96 -0.31 3.45 5.37
C GLY A 96 -0.37 4.18 6.73
N GLY A 97 -1.56 4.51 7.21
CA GLY A 97 -1.76 5.15 8.51
C GLY A 97 -1.39 4.22 9.67
N HIS A 98 -1.69 2.93 9.55
CA HIS A 98 -1.23 1.91 10.50
C HIS A 98 0.31 1.88 10.57
N GLY A 99 1.00 1.77 9.43
CA GLY A 99 2.47 1.76 9.38
C GLY A 99 3.09 3.05 9.94
N ALA A 100 2.47 4.21 9.66
CA ALA A 100 2.89 5.48 10.25
C ALA A 100 2.74 5.50 11.78
N ALA A 101 1.66 4.93 12.32
CA ALA A 101 1.44 4.85 13.77
C ALA A 101 2.46 3.94 14.45
N LEU A 102 2.77 2.76 13.87
CA LEU A 102 3.84 1.89 14.37
C LEU A 102 5.17 2.66 14.47
N HIS A 103 5.56 3.33 13.37
CA HIS A 103 6.82 4.04 13.31
C HIS A 103 6.88 5.26 14.25
N ALA A 104 5.76 5.96 14.46
CA ALA A 104 5.69 7.07 15.40
C ALA A 104 5.92 6.61 16.85
N VAL A 105 5.35 5.47 17.25
CA VAL A 105 5.61 4.88 18.57
C VAL A 105 7.05 4.37 18.69
N GLU A 106 7.66 3.81 17.63
CA GLU A 106 9.10 3.49 17.60
C GLU A 106 10.00 4.73 17.82
N LYS A 107 9.52 5.93 17.47
CA LYS A 107 10.20 7.21 17.76
C LYS A 107 9.82 7.83 19.10
N GLY A 108 9.00 7.16 19.91
CA GLY A 108 8.57 7.63 21.22
C GLY A 108 7.50 8.74 21.19
N LEU A 109 6.79 8.90 20.06
CA LEU A 109 5.76 9.93 19.91
C LEU A 109 4.42 9.45 20.48
N LYS A 110 3.78 10.27 21.33
CA LYS A 110 2.40 10.06 21.77
C LYS A 110 1.47 10.20 20.57
N THR A 111 0.94 9.07 20.10
CA THR A 111 0.27 8.99 18.78
C THR A 111 -1.20 8.59 18.93
N ALA A 112 -2.07 9.28 18.17
CA ALA A 112 -3.45 8.88 17.95
C ALA A 112 -3.73 8.60 16.47
N ILE A 113 -4.68 7.70 16.21
CA ILE A 113 -5.17 7.39 14.88
C ILE A 113 -6.70 7.50 14.83
N ILE A 114 -7.21 8.29 13.89
CA ILE A 114 -8.63 8.54 13.70
C ILE A 114 -9.14 7.65 12.56
N GLU A 115 -10.18 6.85 12.81
CA GLU A 115 -10.82 6.00 11.81
C GLU A 115 -12.35 6.09 11.89
N GLY A 116 -13.00 6.30 10.74
CA GLY A 116 -14.45 6.47 10.63
C GLY A 116 -15.19 5.22 10.15
N ASP A 117 -14.49 4.30 9.48
CA ASP A 117 -14.99 3.03 8.96
C ASP A 117 -14.39 1.85 9.75
N VAL A 118 -13.37 1.18 9.20
CA VAL A 118 -12.83 -0.07 9.73
C VAL A 118 -11.31 -0.11 9.61
N ILE A 119 -10.63 -0.42 10.72
CA ILE A 119 -9.17 -0.58 10.80
C ILE A 119 -8.65 -1.49 9.67
N GLY A 120 -7.54 -1.09 9.05
CA GLY A 120 -6.96 -1.73 7.86
C GLY A 120 -7.41 -1.10 6.53
N GLY A 121 -8.47 -0.28 6.55
CA GLY A 121 -8.96 0.50 5.40
C GLY A 121 -9.23 -0.34 4.16
N THR A 122 -9.05 0.25 2.97
CA THR A 122 -9.34 -0.38 1.68
C THR A 122 -8.58 -1.69 1.49
N CYS A 123 -7.27 -1.71 1.73
CA CYS A 123 -6.38 -2.85 1.46
C CYS A 123 -6.79 -4.14 2.19
N VAL A 124 -7.17 -4.04 3.46
CA VAL A 124 -7.51 -5.21 4.30
C VAL A 124 -8.97 -5.61 4.14
N ASN A 125 -9.90 -4.65 4.12
CA ASN A 125 -11.32 -4.95 4.24
C ASN A 125 -12.03 -5.13 2.88
N ARG A 126 -11.51 -4.52 1.81
CA ARG A 126 -12.19 -4.37 0.52
C ARG A 126 -11.22 -4.21 -0.67
N GLY A 127 -10.09 -4.91 -0.59
CA GLY A 127 -8.98 -4.72 -1.53
C GLY A 127 -8.05 -5.93 -1.58
N CYS A 128 -6.74 -5.70 -1.41
CA CYS A 128 -5.71 -6.71 -1.60
C CYS A 128 -5.92 -8.01 -0.82
N VAL A 129 -6.31 -7.95 0.46
CA VAL A 129 -6.47 -9.18 1.27
C VAL A 129 -7.57 -10.11 0.71
N PRO A 130 -8.84 -9.66 0.57
CA PRO A 130 -9.87 -10.52 -0.01
C PRO A 130 -9.61 -10.82 -1.49
N SER A 131 -9.07 -9.89 -2.30
CA SER A 131 -8.79 -10.19 -3.72
C SER A 131 -7.73 -11.28 -3.89
N LYS A 132 -6.67 -11.27 -3.07
CA LYS A 132 -5.64 -12.33 -3.11
C LYS A 132 -6.13 -13.65 -2.52
N ALA A 133 -7.08 -13.62 -1.58
CA ALA A 133 -7.76 -14.83 -1.12
C ALA A 133 -8.60 -15.49 -2.23
N LEU A 134 -9.32 -14.68 -3.03
CA LEU A 134 -10.08 -15.16 -4.19
C LEU A 134 -9.15 -15.65 -5.32
N LEU A 135 -8.04 -14.95 -5.59
CA LEU A 135 -7.03 -15.37 -6.57
C LEU A 135 -6.33 -16.68 -6.20
N ALA A 136 -6.11 -16.93 -4.90
CA ALA A 136 -5.59 -18.20 -4.44
C ALA A 136 -6.56 -19.35 -4.77
N VAL A 137 -7.88 -19.11 -4.66
CA VAL A 137 -8.91 -20.08 -5.07
C VAL A 137 -9.01 -20.20 -6.59
N SER A 138 -8.95 -19.08 -7.35
CA SER A 138 -9.01 -19.10 -8.82
C SER A 138 -7.87 -19.91 -9.42
N GLY A 139 -6.65 -19.73 -8.89
CA GLY A 139 -5.47 -20.50 -9.29
C GLY A 139 -5.67 -22.01 -9.10
N ARG A 140 -6.13 -22.45 -7.92
CA ARG A 140 -6.43 -23.87 -7.67
C ARG A 140 -7.57 -24.40 -8.53
N MET A 141 -8.61 -23.62 -8.74
CA MET A 141 -9.72 -23.99 -9.62
C MET A 141 -9.24 -24.20 -11.07
N ARG A 142 -8.30 -23.36 -11.54
CA ARG A 142 -7.72 -23.49 -12.88
C ARG A 142 -6.74 -24.67 -13.00
N GLU A 143 -5.93 -24.93 -11.97
CA GLU A 143 -5.10 -26.13 -11.90
C GLU A 143 -5.97 -27.40 -11.99
N LEU A 144 -7.05 -27.47 -11.19
CA LEU A 144 -7.98 -28.61 -11.15
C LEU A 144 -8.79 -28.78 -12.44
N LYS A 145 -9.07 -27.70 -13.18
CA LYS A 145 -9.73 -27.74 -14.51
C LYS A 145 -8.78 -28.07 -15.66
N ASN A 146 -7.46 -28.09 -15.45
CA ASN A 146 -6.49 -28.38 -16.51
C ASN A 146 -6.24 -29.90 -16.65
N GLU A 147 -7.23 -30.61 -17.18
CA GLU A 147 -7.21 -32.07 -17.33
C GLU A 147 -5.96 -32.59 -18.08
N HIS A 148 -5.53 -31.88 -19.15
CA HIS A 148 -4.35 -32.27 -19.91
C HIS A 148 -3.07 -32.23 -19.06
N HIS A 149 -2.89 -31.16 -18.28
CA HIS A 149 -1.74 -31.05 -17.38
C HIS A 149 -1.78 -32.08 -16.26
N LEU A 150 -2.94 -32.28 -15.62
CA LEU A 150 -3.11 -33.28 -14.57
C LEU A 150 -2.85 -34.70 -15.08
N LYS A 151 -3.35 -35.04 -16.27
CA LYS A 151 -3.13 -36.34 -16.91
C LYS A 151 -1.65 -36.58 -17.23
N ALA A 152 -0.91 -35.54 -17.63
CA ALA A 152 0.53 -35.63 -17.83
C ALA A 152 1.32 -35.88 -16.52
N LEU A 153 0.75 -35.51 -15.37
CA LEU A 153 1.26 -35.84 -14.03
C LEU A 153 0.73 -37.19 -13.48
N GLY A 154 -0.06 -37.93 -14.27
CA GLY A 154 -0.69 -39.19 -13.85
C GLY A 154 -1.91 -39.02 -12.94
N LEU A 155 -2.42 -37.80 -12.77
CA LEU A 155 -3.59 -37.48 -11.95
C LEU A 155 -4.88 -37.48 -12.78
N GLN A 156 -5.99 -37.89 -12.17
CA GLN A 156 -7.33 -37.83 -12.76
C GLN A 156 -8.29 -37.20 -11.75
N VAL A 157 -9.04 -36.19 -12.20
CA VAL A 157 -10.06 -35.48 -11.41
C VAL A 157 -11.36 -35.54 -12.21
N SER A 158 -12.43 -36.07 -11.62
CA SER A 158 -13.68 -36.39 -12.33
C SER A 158 -14.63 -35.21 -12.50
N ALA A 159 -14.70 -34.31 -11.51
CA ALA A 159 -15.41 -33.05 -11.60
C ALA A 159 -14.82 -32.04 -10.60
N ALA A 160 -14.30 -30.91 -11.11
CA ALA A 160 -13.73 -29.87 -10.30
C ALA A 160 -14.81 -28.80 -9.98
N GLY A 161 -15.34 -28.83 -8.76
CA GLY A 161 -16.37 -27.91 -8.26
C GLY A 161 -15.91 -27.03 -7.09
N TYR A 162 -16.74 -26.05 -6.71
CA TYR A 162 -16.51 -25.18 -5.56
C TYR A 162 -17.83 -24.81 -4.87
N ASP A 163 -17.77 -24.51 -3.57
CA ASP A 163 -18.85 -23.86 -2.84
C ASP A 163 -18.59 -22.34 -2.82
N ARG A 164 -19.45 -21.59 -3.51
CA ARG A 164 -19.36 -20.11 -3.61
C ARG A 164 -19.33 -19.46 -2.22
N GLN A 165 -20.15 -19.93 -1.28
CA GLN A 165 -20.25 -19.34 0.04
C GLN A 165 -19.01 -19.64 0.86
N ALA A 166 -18.51 -20.87 0.84
CA ALA A 166 -17.26 -21.22 1.51
C ALA A 166 -16.05 -20.43 0.98
N VAL A 167 -16.03 -20.11 -0.33
CA VAL A 167 -14.99 -19.26 -0.95
C VAL A 167 -15.10 -17.80 -0.47
N ALA A 168 -16.30 -17.23 -0.42
CA ALA A 168 -16.55 -15.89 0.13
C ALA A 168 -16.16 -15.82 1.61
N ASP A 169 -16.58 -16.81 2.40
CA ASP A 169 -16.30 -16.91 3.83
C ASP A 169 -14.80 -17.07 4.10
N HIS A 170 -14.06 -17.83 3.27
CA HIS A 170 -12.60 -17.91 3.35
C HIS A 170 -11.93 -16.52 3.22
N ALA A 171 -12.33 -15.73 2.21
CA ALA A 171 -11.81 -14.38 2.01
C ALA A 171 -12.18 -13.43 3.17
N ASN A 172 -13.43 -13.45 3.61
CA ASN A 172 -13.94 -12.65 4.73
C ASN A 172 -13.25 -13.00 6.07
N ASN A 173 -13.00 -14.29 6.31
CA ASN A 173 -12.28 -14.76 7.50
C ASN A 173 -10.81 -14.33 7.49
N LEU A 174 -10.13 -14.33 6.34
CA LEU A 174 -8.77 -13.83 6.22
C LEU A 174 -8.69 -12.31 6.48
N ALA A 175 -9.57 -11.53 5.85
CA ALA A 175 -9.70 -10.09 6.09
C ALA A 175 -9.94 -9.77 7.57
N SER A 176 -10.89 -10.48 8.20
CA SER A 176 -11.22 -10.31 9.62
C SER A 176 -10.04 -10.63 10.55
N LYS A 177 -9.28 -11.70 10.28
CA LYS A 177 -8.07 -12.05 11.06
C LYS A 177 -7.01 -10.95 10.96
N ILE A 178 -6.72 -10.46 9.75
CA ILE A 178 -5.73 -9.41 9.53
C ILE A 178 -6.16 -8.10 10.19
N ARG A 179 -7.43 -7.67 10.02
CA ARG A 179 -7.99 -6.50 10.71
C ARG A 179 -7.80 -6.59 12.22
N ASN A 180 -8.13 -7.73 12.82
CA ASN A 180 -8.02 -7.92 14.26
C ASN A 180 -6.55 -7.83 14.72
N ASN A 181 -5.61 -8.40 13.94
CA ASN A 181 -4.18 -8.28 14.21
C ASN A 181 -3.70 -6.81 14.17
N LEU A 182 -4.08 -6.02 13.15
CA LEU A 182 -3.73 -4.60 13.08
C LEU A 182 -4.36 -3.77 14.21
N THR A 183 -5.58 -4.11 14.61
CA THR A 183 -6.27 -3.45 15.74
C THR A 183 -5.56 -3.76 17.06
N ASN A 184 -5.12 -5.00 17.23
CA ASN A 184 -4.44 -5.45 18.45
C ASN A 184 -3.01 -4.92 18.54
N SER A 185 -2.27 -4.78 17.43
CA SER A 185 -0.92 -4.18 17.46
C SER A 185 -0.95 -2.69 17.80
N LEU A 186 -1.91 -1.91 17.30
CA LEU A 186 -2.11 -0.52 17.71
C LEU A 186 -2.36 -0.40 19.23
N LYS A 187 -3.28 -1.23 19.76
CA LYS A 187 -3.58 -1.27 21.20
C LYS A 187 -2.38 -1.70 22.05
N ALA A 188 -1.64 -2.72 21.62
CA ALA A 188 -0.46 -3.22 22.33
C ALA A 188 0.68 -2.19 22.39
N LEU A 189 0.73 -1.27 21.42
CA LEU A 189 1.68 -0.16 21.37
C LEU A 189 1.18 1.14 22.03
N GLY A 190 -0.03 1.13 22.61
CA GLY A 190 -0.59 2.31 23.27
C GLY A 190 -1.00 3.44 22.32
N VAL A 191 -1.30 3.13 21.05
CA VAL A 191 -1.87 4.11 20.11
C VAL A 191 -3.35 4.30 20.41
N ASP A 192 -3.77 5.54 20.66
CA ASP A 192 -5.17 5.88 20.88
C ASP A 192 -5.96 5.76 19.55
N ILE A 193 -6.97 4.88 19.54
CA ILE A 193 -7.85 4.67 18.37
C ILE A 193 -9.12 5.51 18.54
N LEU A 194 -9.14 6.67 17.89
CA LEU A 194 -10.23 7.63 17.93
C LEU A 194 -11.25 7.29 16.84
N THR A 195 -12.45 6.85 17.23
CA THR A 195 -13.46 6.39 16.25
C THR A 195 -14.33 7.55 15.76
N GLY A 196 -14.19 7.94 14.49
CA GLY A 196 -14.97 9.00 13.86
C GLY A 196 -14.34 9.51 12.56
N VAL A 197 -15.05 10.41 11.86
CA VAL A 197 -14.54 11.10 10.68
C VAL A 197 -13.65 12.26 11.12
N GLY A 198 -12.34 12.15 10.87
CA GLY A 198 -11.39 13.22 11.15
C GLY A 198 -11.49 14.37 10.16
N THR A 199 -11.61 15.61 10.65
CA THR A 199 -11.58 16.85 9.85
C THR A 199 -10.55 17.81 10.43
N ILE A 200 -9.64 18.31 9.59
CA ILE A 200 -8.67 19.32 9.99
C ILE A 200 -9.40 20.68 10.11
N MET A 201 -9.41 21.25 11.30
CA MET A 201 -10.11 22.53 11.59
C MET A 201 -9.21 23.76 11.41
N GLY A 202 -7.91 23.54 11.23
CA GLY A 202 -6.89 24.56 11.06
C GLY A 202 -5.52 23.99 11.40
N THR A 203 -4.54 24.87 11.59
CA THR A 203 -3.20 24.48 12.05
C THR A 203 -3.29 23.67 13.35
N GLN A 204 -2.77 22.44 13.33
CA GLN A 204 -2.53 21.61 14.54
C GLN A 204 -3.81 21.25 15.34
N ARG A 205 -5.00 21.35 14.72
CA ARG A 205 -6.31 21.02 15.31
C ARG A 205 -7.12 20.09 14.41
N VAL A 206 -7.58 18.98 14.97
CA VAL A 206 -8.41 17.99 14.28
C VAL A 206 -9.67 17.73 15.11
N LYS A 207 -10.84 17.85 14.49
CA LYS A 207 -12.08 17.34 15.07
C LYS A 207 -12.35 15.92 14.59
N TYR A 208 -13.00 15.10 15.41
CA TYR A 208 -13.47 13.78 15.03
C TYR A 208 -14.79 13.44 15.72
N GLY A 209 -15.68 12.78 14.98
CA GLY A 209 -16.99 12.39 15.50
C GLY A 209 -17.68 11.39 14.59
N LYS A 210 -18.78 10.81 15.09
CA LYS A 210 -19.72 10.03 14.27
C LYS A 210 -20.87 10.93 13.87
N VAL A 211 -21.35 10.79 12.63
CA VAL A 211 -22.52 11.52 12.14
C VAL A 211 -23.70 11.32 13.11
N GLY A 212 -24.30 12.41 13.58
CA GLY A 212 -25.39 12.40 14.56
C GLY A 212 -24.97 12.40 16.04
N PHE A 213 -23.67 12.41 16.34
CA PHE A 213 -23.13 12.54 17.69
C PHE A 213 -22.28 13.82 17.82
N PRO A 214 -22.03 14.33 19.05
CA PRO A 214 -21.12 15.45 19.25
C PRO A 214 -19.71 15.15 18.71
N ASP A 215 -19.15 16.09 17.96
CA ASP A 215 -17.74 16.08 17.58
C ASP A 215 -16.86 16.31 18.82
N ASN A 216 -15.73 15.62 18.88
CA ASN A 216 -14.65 15.87 19.82
C ASN A 216 -13.52 16.60 19.09
N GLU A 217 -12.68 17.34 19.81
CA GLU A 217 -11.48 17.98 19.24
C GLU A 217 -10.23 17.46 19.93
N VAL A 218 -9.16 17.32 19.16
CA VAL A 218 -7.80 17.05 19.63
C VAL A 218 -6.80 17.97 18.94
N THR A 219 -5.73 18.28 19.67
CA THR A 219 -4.61 19.08 19.22
C THR A 219 -3.38 18.19 19.02
N ALA A 220 -2.61 18.45 17.96
CA ALA A 220 -1.43 17.66 17.63
C ALA A 220 -0.35 18.50 16.97
N ARG A 221 0.91 18.30 17.37
CA ARG A 221 2.06 19.01 16.75
C ARG A 221 2.13 18.70 15.25
N ASP A 222 2.02 17.43 14.89
CA ASP A 222 2.09 16.93 13.54
C ASP A 222 0.79 16.19 13.15
N ILE A 223 0.38 16.28 11.87
CA ILE A 223 -0.81 15.61 11.34
C ILE A 223 -0.45 14.87 10.05
N ILE A 224 -0.78 13.58 9.95
CA ILE A 224 -0.66 12.78 8.74
C ILE A 224 -2.05 12.50 8.16
N ILE A 225 -2.22 12.74 6.86
CA ILE A 225 -3.44 12.40 6.11
C ILE A 225 -3.22 11.05 5.40
N ALA A 226 -3.97 10.03 5.79
CA ALA A 226 -3.88 8.66 5.29
C ALA A 226 -5.28 8.08 4.94
N THR A 227 -6.19 8.95 4.48
CA THR A 227 -7.61 8.66 4.21
C THR A 227 -7.87 7.67 3.06
N GLY A 228 -6.85 7.30 2.29
CA GLY A 228 -6.95 6.29 1.23
C GLY A 228 -7.67 6.77 -0.03
N SER A 229 -8.43 5.87 -0.66
CA SER A 229 -9.12 6.11 -1.94
C SER A 229 -10.38 5.25 -2.05
N VAL A 230 -11.27 5.64 -2.97
CA VAL A 230 -12.55 4.96 -3.27
C VAL A 230 -12.60 4.55 -4.75
N PRO A 231 -13.43 3.56 -5.14
CA PRO A 231 -13.63 3.21 -6.55
C PRO A 231 -14.13 4.39 -7.38
N PHE A 232 -13.59 4.54 -8.59
CA PHE A 232 -14.09 5.52 -9.55
C PHE A 232 -15.31 4.96 -10.29
N VAL A 233 -16.36 5.77 -10.42
CA VAL A 233 -17.56 5.46 -11.20
C VAL A 233 -17.76 6.58 -12.23
N PRO A 234 -17.82 6.26 -13.54
CA PRO A 234 -18.10 7.25 -14.58
C PRO A 234 -19.44 7.98 -14.36
N ARG A 235 -19.52 9.25 -14.80
CA ARG A 235 -20.78 10.02 -14.73
C ARG A 235 -21.86 9.37 -15.58
N GLY A 236 -23.10 9.38 -15.09
CA GLY A 236 -24.25 8.76 -15.76
C GLY A 236 -24.39 7.25 -15.51
N ILE A 237 -23.54 6.68 -14.64
CA ILE A 237 -23.61 5.28 -14.20
C ILE A 237 -24.01 5.24 -12.73
N GLU A 238 -25.06 4.49 -12.43
CA GLU A 238 -25.52 4.22 -11.07
C GLU A 238 -25.06 2.83 -10.64
N VAL A 239 -24.55 2.71 -9.41
CA VAL A 239 -24.14 1.43 -8.81
C VAL A 239 -25.30 0.91 -7.96
N ASP A 240 -26.01 -0.11 -8.45
CA ASP A 240 -27.18 -0.71 -7.78
C ASP A 240 -26.80 -1.88 -6.85
N GLY A 241 -25.54 -2.33 -6.87
CA GLY A 241 -25.04 -3.47 -6.10
C GLY A 241 -25.51 -4.84 -6.62
N LYS A 242 -26.17 -4.91 -7.78
CA LYS A 242 -26.78 -6.12 -8.36
C LYS A 242 -26.41 -6.33 -9.82
N THR A 243 -26.46 -5.25 -10.60
CA THR A 243 -26.20 -5.17 -12.03
C THR A 243 -24.92 -4.38 -12.26
N VAL A 244 -24.82 -3.17 -11.71
CA VAL A 244 -23.58 -2.39 -11.73
C VAL A 244 -22.92 -2.50 -10.36
N ILE A 245 -21.69 -3.02 -10.34
CA ILE A 245 -20.98 -3.38 -9.11
C ILE A 245 -19.54 -2.87 -9.11
N THR A 246 -19.07 -2.36 -7.98
CA THR A 246 -17.64 -1.99 -7.82
C THR A 246 -16.83 -3.18 -7.29
N SER A 247 -15.50 -3.02 -7.21
CA SER A 247 -14.59 -3.96 -6.54
C SER A 247 -15.10 -4.37 -5.14
N ASP A 248 -15.60 -3.41 -4.36
CA ASP A 248 -16.12 -3.61 -3.00
C ASP A 248 -17.29 -4.61 -2.93
N HIS A 249 -18.05 -4.73 -4.03
CA HIS A 249 -19.17 -5.66 -4.16
C HIS A 249 -18.68 -7.01 -4.71
N ALA A 250 -17.85 -6.99 -5.75
CA ALA A 250 -17.30 -8.19 -6.37
C ALA A 250 -16.54 -9.10 -5.38
N LEU A 251 -15.84 -8.52 -4.40
CA LEU A 251 -15.13 -9.25 -3.34
C LEU A 251 -16.03 -10.09 -2.42
N LYS A 252 -17.31 -9.73 -2.29
CA LYS A 252 -18.27 -10.47 -1.46
C LYS A 252 -18.74 -11.77 -2.11
N LEU A 253 -18.56 -11.88 -3.43
CA LEU A 253 -18.93 -13.04 -4.25
C LEU A 253 -20.37 -13.52 -3.99
N GLU A 254 -21.32 -12.58 -3.84
CA GLU A 254 -22.73 -12.89 -3.51
C GLU A 254 -23.39 -13.79 -4.58
N PHE A 255 -22.97 -13.62 -5.85
CA PHE A 255 -23.28 -14.50 -6.98
C PHE A 255 -22.09 -14.56 -7.95
N VAL A 256 -22.09 -15.58 -8.81
CA VAL A 256 -21.18 -15.70 -9.96
C VAL A 256 -22.09 -15.73 -11.20
N PRO A 257 -22.06 -14.72 -12.08
CA PRO A 257 -22.92 -14.68 -13.25
C PRO A 257 -22.40 -15.61 -14.36
N GLU A 258 -23.25 -15.95 -15.33
CA GLU A 258 -22.85 -16.67 -16.54
C GLU A 258 -21.84 -15.85 -17.36
N TRP A 259 -22.02 -14.52 -17.42
CA TRP A 259 -21.09 -13.60 -18.04
C TRP A 259 -20.96 -12.29 -17.26
N ILE A 260 -19.83 -11.59 -17.40
CA ILE A 260 -19.56 -10.30 -16.74
C ILE A 260 -18.74 -9.38 -17.64
N ALA A 261 -19.07 -8.08 -17.68
CA ALA A 261 -18.25 -7.09 -18.35
C ALA A 261 -17.31 -6.39 -17.35
N ILE A 262 -16.03 -6.28 -17.70
CA ILE A 262 -15.03 -5.58 -16.88
C ILE A 262 -14.48 -4.41 -17.71
N VAL A 263 -14.95 -3.21 -17.40
CA VAL A 263 -14.49 -1.96 -18.00
C VAL A 263 -13.21 -1.54 -17.28
N GLY A 264 -12.17 -1.26 -18.08
CA GLY A 264 -10.86 -0.87 -17.57
C GLY A 264 -9.88 -2.02 -17.43
N SER A 265 -8.77 -1.89 -18.15
CA SER A 265 -7.65 -2.83 -18.20
C SER A 265 -6.63 -2.65 -17.05
N GLY A 266 -7.05 -2.07 -15.92
CA GLY A 266 -6.20 -1.91 -14.74
C GLY A 266 -5.98 -3.24 -14.01
N TYR A 267 -4.97 -3.32 -13.14
CA TYR A 267 -4.66 -4.55 -12.41
C TYR A 267 -5.86 -5.12 -11.63
N ILE A 268 -6.70 -4.24 -11.05
CA ILE A 268 -7.96 -4.63 -10.38
C ILE A 268 -8.88 -5.37 -11.34
N GLY A 269 -9.09 -4.83 -12.55
CA GLY A 269 -9.91 -5.47 -13.58
C GLY A 269 -9.35 -6.84 -13.96
N LEU A 270 -8.04 -6.94 -14.20
CA LEU A 270 -7.37 -8.20 -14.55
C LEU A 270 -7.46 -9.25 -13.42
N GLU A 271 -7.33 -8.85 -12.15
CA GLU A 271 -7.52 -9.74 -11.01
C GLU A 271 -8.94 -10.29 -10.94
N PHE A 272 -9.97 -9.47 -11.16
CA PHE A 272 -11.36 -9.95 -11.19
C PHE A 272 -11.65 -10.78 -12.45
N SER A 273 -11.10 -10.45 -13.62
CA SER A 273 -11.18 -11.30 -14.82
C SER A 273 -10.67 -12.70 -14.53
N ASP A 274 -9.54 -12.82 -13.84
CA ASP A 274 -8.95 -14.10 -13.47
C ASP A 274 -9.84 -14.92 -12.53
N VAL A 275 -10.38 -14.27 -11.49
CA VAL A 275 -11.30 -14.88 -10.52
C VAL A 275 -12.60 -15.34 -11.20
N TYR A 276 -13.31 -14.46 -11.89
CA TYR A 276 -14.60 -14.79 -12.49
C TYR A 276 -14.49 -15.84 -13.60
N THR A 277 -13.47 -15.77 -14.45
CA THR A 277 -13.22 -16.81 -15.48
C THR A 277 -12.93 -18.17 -14.84
N ALA A 278 -12.12 -18.22 -13.76
CA ALA A 278 -11.85 -19.49 -13.08
C ALA A 278 -13.10 -20.08 -12.43
N LEU A 279 -13.97 -19.24 -11.87
CA LEU A 279 -15.23 -19.64 -11.22
C LEU A 279 -16.38 -19.95 -12.21
N GLY A 280 -16.20 -19.63 -13.50
CA GLY A 280 -17.07 -20.09 -14.60
C GLY A 280 -17.80 -19.01 -15.39
N SER A 281 -17.58 -17.72 -15.10
CA SER A 281 -18.16 -16.63 -15.90
C SER A 281 -17.39 -16.43 -17.21
N GLU A 282 -18.09 -16.18 -18.31
CA GLU A 282 -17.50 -15.54 -19.49
C GLU A 282 -17.15 -14.08 -19.17
N VAL A 283 -15.91 -13.67 -19.39
CA VAL A 283 -15.45 -12.30 -19.09
C VAL A 283 -15.27 -11.52 -20.40
N VAL A 284 -16.09 -10.49 -20.58
CA VAL A 284 -15.94 -9.53 -21.67
C VAL A 284 -15.22 -8.29 -21.13
N SER A 285 -14.04 -7.97 -21.64
CA SER A 285 -13.39 -6.69 -21.34
C SER A 285 -13.54 -5.74 -22.52
N PRO A 286 -14.61 -4.92 -22.57
CA PRO A 286 -14.75 -3.92 -23.61
C PRO A 286 -13.63 -2.88 -23.44
N LEU A 287 -12.85 -2.69 -24.50
CA LEU A 287 -11.63 -1.87 -24.54
C LEU A 287 -11.96 -0.37 -24.57
N PHE A 288 -12.65 0.11 -23.54
CA PHE A 288 -12.80 1.53 -23.25
C PHE A 288 -11.54 2.07 -22.56
N HIS A 289 -11.10 3.24 -23.02
CA HIS A 289 -9.87 3.89 -22.59
C HIS A 289 -9.79 4.04 -21.06
N PHE A 290 -8.81 3.38 -20.42
CA PHE A 290 -8.20 3.77 -19.15
C PHE A 290 -9.06 4.01 -17.88
N PHE A 291 -10.24 3.40 -17.68
CA PHE A 291 -11.00 3.53 -16.41
C PHE A 291 -11.55 2.21 -15.85
N SER A 292 -11.18 1.87 -14.62
CA SER A 292 -11.62 0.65 -13.92
C SER A 292 -13.02 0.78 -13.28
N ALA A 293 -14.00 0.07 -13.82
CA ALA A 293 -15.32 -0.18 -13.20
C ALA A 293 -15.88 -1.52 -13.72
N ILE A 294 -16.59 -2.27 -12.88
CA ILE A 294 -17.14 -3.59 -13.27
C ILE A 294 -18.64 -3.42 -13.58
N TYR A 295 -19.07 -4.01 -14.68
CA TYR A 295 -20.45 -3.91 -15.17
C TYR A 295 -20.98 -5.31 -15.43
N PHE A 296 -21.94 -5.76 -14.63
CA PHE A 296 -22.77 -6.86 -15.05
C PHE A 296 -23.94 -6.27 -15.85
N PHE A 297 -24.19 -6.81 -17.04
CA PHE A 297 -25.44 -6.57 -17.75
C PHE A 297 -26.19 -7.89 -17.65
N LYS A 298 -27.27 -7.92 -16.88
CA LYS A 298 -28.14 -9.09 -16.91
C LYS A 298 -28.90 -9.05 -18.23
N THR A 299 -28.48 -9.82 -19.23
CA THR A 299 -29.34 -10.06 -20.39
C THR A 299 -30.62 -10.70 -19.87
N ALA A 300 -31.71 -9.94 -19.89
CA ALA A 300 -33.02 -10.53 -19.77
C ALA A 300 -33.22 -11.34 -21.04
N VAL A 301 -33.05 -12.66 -20.94
CA VAL A 301 -33.68 -13.57 -21.89
C VAL A 301 -35.18 -13.40 -21.67
N LEU A 302 -35.83 -12.76 -22.66
CA LEU A 302 -37.28 -12.70 -22.82
C LEU A 302 -37.83 -14.08 -23.17
#